data_AF-A0A2D5W5D8-F1
#
_entry.id   AF-A0A2D5W5D8-F1
#
_cell.length_a   1.000
_cell.length_b   1.000
_cell.length_c   1.000
_cell.angle_alpha   90.00
_cell.angle_beta   90.00
_cell.angle_gamma   90.00
#
_symmetry.space_group_name_H-M   'P 1'
#
loop_
_entity.id
_entity.type
_entity.pdbx_description
1 polymer ?
#
loop_
_entity_poly.entity_id
_entity_poly.type
_entity_poly.pdbx_seq_one_letter_code
_entity_poly.pdbx_strand_id
1 'polypeptide(L)'
;MQRRSHVRMDAATVAAFIRAHQMHMEVHHLFWIDALHGPRQQAASLRREARRELRRLIGEGPANPVHNAATGQPEQQGQGGQQQRPPAQTAPGQAPVLQAMLSHQALDVRAPVLSAPAMGPDTGENLPSVEGAAHEQLCQGPRLTLIDATLMVMGGVLGVGIFFTPQAVAALLPHPGAFLGAWAIGGVVALSGGLTFAELAGSFPRRGGAFEFLREAFGPFPAFLLGWLALGAISTGAIAVIADFFANTAAGLHPSLAGHETWLGVLLICGLTALHATGIKHSALFQNGCMLFKVGAIGVLLIAGLVFFQAPTTPQAPVPFPPLANFPRAMLPVLFSLGGYQLITAIAPEVRQPTRTIPRALLLGIAGVIAIYLLLNLTWLRVLGLETLAQDPGFAAQIGQRTLGPAGETFLRVSMAISALGVCTVVTATSPSFYVAMARQGLFFRSFGRLRASSGAPLNALLCQAAIALAYFLLGGASEILERTVFPEWILNALIGLSLLSLRRRRPDLPRPFKSPAWPLFPLLYTLAALTVVIGNLLESSWSVTGTGILLTAAGALLYLPWRRYSHSINT
;
A
#
# COMPACT_ATOMS: atom_id res chain seq x y z
N MET A 1 29.42 24.16 -37.82
CA MET A 1 28.01 24.59 -37.82
C MET A 1 27.15 23.48 -38.41
N GLN A 2 26.46 22.68 -37.58
CA GLN A 2 25.56 21.62 -38.06
C GLN A 2 24.15 21.81 -37.48
N ARG A 3 23.18 21.70 -38.39
CA ARG A 3 21.80 22.15 -38.30
C ARG A 3 20.95 21.27 -37.37
N ARG A 4 20.09 21.91 -36.56
CA ARG A 4 18.96 21.26 -35.87
C ARG A 4 17.87 20.94 -36.90
N SER A 5 17.50 19.67 -37.04
CA SER A 5 16.32 19.24 -37.78
C SER A 5 15.09 19.30 -36.87
N HIS A 6 14.27 20.33 -37.05
CA HIS A 6 12.91 20.34 -36.51
C HIS A 6 12.01 19.48 -37.40
N VAL A 7 11.51 18.38 -36.85
CA VAL A 7 10.43 17.60 -37.49
C VAL A 7 9.15 18.42 -37.36
N ARG A 8 8.76 19.12 -38.44
CA ARG A 8 7.42 19.70 -38.57
C ARG A 8 6.49 18.60 -39.06
N MET A 9 5.57 18.15 -38.20
CA MET A 9 4.44 17.34 -38.66
C MET A 9 3.54 18.22 -39.52
N ASP A 10 3.17 17.72 -40.69
CA ASP A 10 2.24 18.39 -41.59
C ASP A 10 0.83 18.47 -40.94
N ALA A 11 0.12 19.56 -41.22
CA ALA A 11 -1.20 19.84 -40.66
C ALA A 11 -2.24 18.75 -41.00
N ALA A 12 -2.11 18.07 -42.14
CA ALA A 12 -2.96 16.94 -42.52
C ALA A 12 -2.71 15.72 -41.62
N THR A 13 -1.46 15.48 -41.20
CA THR A 13 -1.12 14.42 -40.25
C THR A 13 -1.67 14.71 -38.85
N VAL A 14 -1.61 15.97 -38.39
CA VAL A 14 -2.20 16.38 -37.11
C VAL A 14 -3.74 16.31 -37.18
N ALA A 15 -4.33 16.74 -38.28
CA ALA A 15 -5.78 16.64 -38.50
C ALA A 15 -6.25 15.19 -38.58
N ALA A 16 -5.46 14.27 -39.16
CA ALA A 16 -5.76 12.85 -39.20
C ALA A 16 -5.70 12.21 -37.79
N PHE A 17 -4.73 12.62 -36.96
CA PHE A 17 -4.62 12.14 -35.58
C PHE A 17 -5.78 12.64 -34.70
N ILE A 18 -6.17 13.91 -34.85
CA ILE A 18 -7.34 14.48 -34.16
C ILE A 18 -8.63 13.79 -34.63
N ARG A 19 -8.78 13.53 -35.94
CA ARG A 19 -9.94 12.79 -36.47
C ARG A 19 -9.99 11.35 -35.97
N ALA A 20 -8.85 10.66 -35.89
CA ALA A 20 -8.78 9.30 -35.34
C ALA A 20 -9.13 9.28 -33.84
N HIS A 21 -8.69 10.29 -33.08
CA HIS A 21 -9.03 10.44 -31.66
C HIS A 21 -10.52 10.77 -31.45
N GLN A 22 -11.10 11.65 -32.29
CA GLN A 22 -12.52 11.96 -32.27
C GLN A 22 -13.38 10.75 -32.68
N MET A 23 -12.99 9.98 -33.70
CA MET A 23 -13.68 8.73 -34.07
C MET A 23 -13.60 7.67 -32.96
N HIS A 24 -12.48 7.58 -32.23
CA HIS A 24 -12.37 6.68 -31.07
C HIS A 24 -13.33 7.08 -29.93
N MET A 25 -13.53 8.39 -29.72
CA MET A 25 -14.49 8.91 -28.74
C MET A 25 -15.94 8.71 -29.20
N GLU A 26 -16.25 8.92 -30.48
CA GLU A 26 -17.60 8.70 -31.04
C GLU A 26 -18.02 7.21 -31.02
N VAL A 27 -17.09 6.28 -31.25
CA VAL A 27 -17.35 4.84 -31.12
C VAL A 27 -17.70 4.46 -29.68
N HIS A 28 -17.12 5.12 -28.68
CA HIS A 28 -17.47 4.91 -27.27
C HIS A 28 -18.82 5.52 -26.87
N HIS A 29 -19.21 6.64 -27.49
CA HIS A 29 -20.54 7.25 -27.27
C HIS A 29 -21.68 6.48 -27.98
N LEU A 30 -21.41 5.86 -29.15
CA LEU A 30 -22.38 4.99 -29.84
C LEU A 30 -22.64 3.67 -29.08
N PHE A 31 -21.64 3.15 -28.35
CA PHE A 31 -21.84 1.96 -27.50
C PHE A 31 -22.83 2.15 -26.35
N TRP A 32 -23.14 3.40 -25.97
CA TRP A 32 -24.10 3.72 -24.92
C TRP A 32 -25.46 4.23 -25.44
N ILE A 33 -25.57 4.62 -26.72
CA ILE A 33 -26.84 5.11 -27.30
C ILE A 33 -27.60 3.99 -28.05
N ASP A 34 -26.95 2.94 -28.55
CA ASP A 34 -27.63 1.79 -29.16
C ASP A 34 -28.07 0.69 -28.16
N ALA A 35 -27.73 0.83 -26.88
CA ALA A 35 -28.27 -0.05 -25.83
C ALA A 35 -29.74 0.26 -25.46
N LEU A 36 -30.30 1.34 -26.02
CA LEU A 36 -31.62 1.87 -25.63
C LEU A 36 -32.53 2.27 -26.80
N HIS A 37 -32.44 1.66 -28.00
CA HIS A 37 -33.54 1.38 -28.96
C HIS A 37 -33.04 1.33 -30.43
N GLY A 38 -32.97 0.14 -31.05
CA GLY A 38 -32.79 0.01 -32.50
C GLY A 38 -32.65 -1.43 -33.03
N PRO A 39 -33.12 -1.79 -34.25
CA PRO A 39 -33.35 -3.18 -34.64
C PRO A 39 -32.05 -3.92 -34.99
N ARG A 40 -31.92 -5.17 -34.50
CA ARG A 40 -30.78 -6.10 -34.64
C ARG A 40 -30.22 -6.32 -36.06
N GLN A 41 -30.87 -5.83 -37.11
CA GLN A 41 -30.44 -6.00 -38.51
C GLN A 41 -29.34 -5.02 -38.93
N GLN A 42 -29.29 -3.79 -38.40
CA GLN A 42 -28.26 -2.80 -38.75
C GLN A 42 -26.87 -3.15 -38.19
N ALA A 43 -26.82 -3.72 -36.98
CA ALA A 43 -25.56 -4.22 -36.40
C ALA A 43 -24.95 -5.38 -37.19
N ALA A 44 -25.77 -6.16 -37.91
CA ALA A 44 -25.30 -7.28 -38.70
C ALA A 44 -24.69 -6.86 -40.06
N SER A 45 -25.21 -5.80 -40.69
CA SER A 45 -24.63 -5.25 -41.93
C SER A 45 -23.29 -4.58 -41.67
N LEU A 46 -23.18 -3.77 -40.61
CA LEU A 46 -21.93 -3.10 -40.21
C LEU A 46 -20.83 -4.10 -39.84
N ARG A 47 -21.17 -5.21 -39.18
CA ARG A 47 -20.22 -6.31 -38.90
C ARG A 47 -19.74 -7.02 -40.17
N ARG A 48 -20.59 -7.14 -41.20
CA ARG A 48 -20.21 -7.73 -42.48
C ARG A 48 -19.30 -6.82 -43.29
N GLU A 49 -19.55 -5.51 -43.23
CA GLU A 49 -18.77 -4.49 -43.92
C GLU A 49 -17.38 -4.33 -43.27
N ALA A 50 -17.31 -4.26 -41.94
CA ALA A 50 -16.04 -4.26 -41.20
C ALA A 50 -15.20 -5.52 -41.46
N ARG A 51 -15.84 -6.70 -41.60
CA ARG A 51 -15.15 -7.95 -41.97
C ARG A 51 -14.68 -7.96 -43.42
N ARG A 52 -15.37 -7.30 -44.35
CA ARG A 52 -14.93 -7.17 -45.75
C ARG A 52 -13.70 -6.28 -45.84
N GLU A 53 -13.68 -5.17 -45.12
CA GLU A 53 -12.54 -4.25 -45.13
C GLU A 53 -11.34 -4.82 -44.41
N LEU A 54 -11.55 -5.57 -43.34
CA LEU A 54 -10.48 -6.34 -42.69
C LEU A 54 -9.90 -7.43 -43.61
N ARG A 55 -10.74 -8.09 -44.44
CA ARG A 55 -10.26 -9.08 -45.42
C ARG A 55 -9.52 -8.44 -46.59
N ARG A 56 -9.93 -7.24 -47.01
CA ARG A 56 -9.22 -6.42 -48.01
C ARG A 56 -7.84 -5.99 -47.50
N LEU A 57 -7.73 -5.67 -46.23
CA LEU A 57 -6.47 -5.28 -45.59
C LEU A 57 -5.51 -6.46 -45.34
N ILE A 58 -5.99 -7.70 -45.47
CA ILE A 58 -5.24 -8.92 -45.06
C ILE A 58 -4.86 -9.87 -46.23
N GLY A 59 -5.30 -9.65 -47.48
CA GLY A 59 -4.73 -10.34 -48.66
C GLY A 59 -3.69 -9.45 -49.34
N GLU A 60 -2.45 -9.84 -49.62
CA GLU A 60 -2.03 -11.01 -50.38
C GLU A 60 -0.67 -11.60 -49.92
N GLY A 61 -0.57 -12.93 -49.92
CA GLY A 61 0.66 -13.72 -49.84
C GLY A 61 0.34 -15.20 -50.08
N PRO A 62 1.10 -15.94 -50.91
CA PRO A 62 0.55 -17.03 -51.72
C PRO A 62 0.31 -18.32 -50.93
N ALA A 63 -0.86 -18.91 -51.13
CA ALA A 63 -1.19 -20.27 -50.70
C ALA A 63 -0.93 -21.24 -51.86
N ASN A 64 -0.26 -22.36 -51.57
CA ASN A 64 -0.35 -23.56 -52.40
C ASN A 64 -0.82 -24.74 -51.51
N PRO A 65 -1.82 -25.54 -51.93
CA PRO A 65 -2.52 -26.47 -51.06
C PRO A 65 -2.07 -27.93 -51.27
N VAL A 66 -2.07 -28.76 -50.22
CA VAL A 66 -2.11 -30.22 -50.38
C VAL A 66 -3.08 -30.85 -49.37
N HIS A 67 -3.76 -31.83 -49.93
CA HIS A 67 -4.95 -32.60 -49.58
C HIS A 67 -4.75 -33.75 -48.58
N ASN A 68 -5.90 -34.34 -48.22
CA ASN A 68 -6.18 -35.73 -47.77
C ASN A 68 -6.16 -36.00 -46.26
N ALA A 69 -7.27 -36.41 -45.61
CA ALA A 69 -8.23 -37.51 -45.83
C ALA A 69 -7.84 -38.82 -45.12
N ALA A 70 -8.67 -39.16 -44.12
CA ALA A 70 -9.09 -40.46 -43.57
C ALA A 70 -8.16 -41.69 -43.64
N THR A 71 -7.98 -42.39 -42.50
CA THR A 71 -8.52 -43.74 -42.17
C THR A 71 -7.68 -44.48 -41.10
N GLY A 72 -8.33 -45.29 -40.25
CA GLY A 72 -7.77 -46.54 -39.72
C GLY A 72 -7.29 -46.61 -38.26
N GLN A 73 -8.16 -47.06 -37.34
CA GLN A 73 -7.82 -47.87 -36.15
C GLN A 73 -7.30 -49.28 -36.56
N PRO A 74 -6.91 -50.25 -35.67
CA PRO A 74 -7.03 -50.33 -34.20
C PRO A 74 -5.83 -50.94 -33.39
N GLU A 75 -5.95 -50.80 -32.05
CA GLU A 75 -5.68 -51.74 -30.93
C GLU A 75 -4.53 -52.78 -30.93
N GLN A 76 -3.79 -52.84 -29.80
CA GLN A 76 -3.43 -54.04 -29.01
C GLN A 76 -2.75 -53.59 -27.68
N GLN A 77 -3.42 -53.64 -26.53
CA GLN A 77 -3.45 -54.73 -25.54
C GLN A 77 -2.09 -55.34 -25.18
N GLY A 78 -1.73 -55.22 -23.90
CA GLY A 78 -0.54 -55.83 -23.32
C GLY A 78 -0.84 -57.07 -22.46
N GLN A 79 0.24 -57.75 -22.11
CA GLN A 79 0.50 -58.74 -21.05
C GLN A 79 2.04 -58.80 -20.99
N GLY A 80 2.78 -58.82 -19.88
CA GLY A 80 2.58 -59.40 -18.56
C GLY A 80 3.83 -60.26 -18.29
N GLY A 81 4.60 -59.99 -17.22
CA GLY A 81 5.74 -60.84 -16.85
C GLY A 81 6.77 -60.18 -15.92
N GLN A 82 6.70 -60.51 -14.64
CA GLN A 82 7.66 -60.19 -13.57
C GLN A 82 8.93 -61.06 -13.67
N GLN A 83 10.10 -60.53 -13.32
CA GLN A 83 11.11 -61.22 -12.47
C GLN A 83 12.30 -60.33 -12.05
N GLN A 84 13.02 -60.78 -11.02
CA GLN A 84 13.82 -60.09 -10.00
C GLN A 84 15.24 -59.62 -10.41
N ARG A 85 15.82 -58.74 -9.57
CA ARG A 85 17.16 -58.05 -9.57
C ARG A 85 18.41 -58.98 -9.40
N PRO A 86 19.65 -58.45 -9.20
CA PRO A 86 20.69 -57.87 -10.09
C PRO A 86 22.04 -58.66 -9.87
N PRO A 87 23.30 -58.14 -9.93
CA PRO A 87 23.94 -56.99 -10.62
C PRO A 87 25.20 -57.41 -11.46
N ALA A 88 25.74 -56.52 -12.31
CA ALA A 88 27.14 -56.60 -12.76
C ALA A 88 27.70 -55.23 -13.18
N GLN A 89 28.97 -55.02 -12.82
CA GLN A 89 29.77 -53.80 -12.92
C GLN A 89 30.45 -53.67 -14.29
N THR A 90 30.72 -52.42 -14.73
CA THR A 90 32.00 -51.87 -15.26
C THR A 90 31.78 -50.77 -16.33
N ALA A 91 32.58 -49.69 -16.24
CA ALA A 91 32.60 -48.45 -17.03
C ALA A 91 33.54 -48.58 -18.27
N PRO A 92 34.05 -47.52 -18.95
CA PRO A 92 33.59 -46.14 -19.24
C PRO A 92 33.64 -45.81 -20.77
N GLY A 93 33.12 -44.65 -21.23
CA GLY A 93 33.44 -44.17 -22.59
C GLY A 93 32.62 -43.01 -23.17
N GLN A 94 33.24 -41.81 -23.18
CA GLN A 94 33.27 -40.76 -24.24
C GLN A 94 31.98 -40.30 -24.97
N ALA A 95 31.75 -38.97 -24.93
CA ALA A 95 30.79 -38.20 -25.73
C ALA A 95 31.21 -38.09 -27.23
N PRO A 96 30.32 -37.72 -28.19
CA PRO A 96 29.99 -36.29 -28.40
C PRO A 96 28.57 -35.97 -28.94
N VAL A 97 28.04 -34.81 -28.50
CA VAL A 97 27.53 -33.66 -29.31
C VAL A 97 26.55 -33.92 -30.49
N LEU A 98 25.34 -33.38 -30.33
CA LEU A 98 24.48 -32.71 -31.34
C LEU A 98 23.91 -33.51 -32.52
N GLN A 99 22.69 -34.04 -32.37
CA GLN A 99 21.67 -33.98 -33.43
C GLN A 99 20.27 -34.30 -32.87
N ALA A 100 19.26 -33.66 -33.47
CA ALA A 100 17.83 -33.77 -33.19
C ALA A 100 17.25 -32.93 -32.02
N MET A 101 17.51 -31.62 -32.06
CA MET A 101 16.39 -30.68 -31.96
C MET A 101 15.49 -30.86 -33.19
N LEU A 102 14.19 -30.62 -33.02
CA LEU A 102 13.11 -30.60 -34.02
C LEU A 102 12.30 -31.91 -34.13
N SER A 103 11.27 -32.05 -33.29
CA SER A 103 9.89 -32.31 -33.75
C SER A 103 8.92 -32.43 -32.56
N HIS A 104 7.70 -31.94 -32.79
CA HIS A 104 6.50 -32.05 -31.95
C HIS A 104 6.32 -31.06 -30.79
N GLN A 105 6.07 -29.80 -31.19
CA GLN A 105 4.98 -29.02 -30.60
C GLN A 105 3.63 -29.62 -31.03
N ALA A 106 2.81 -30.02 -30.07
CA ALA A 106 1.37 -30.14 -30.24
C ALA A 106 0.70 -29.26 -29.18
N LEU A 107 -0.06 -28.28 -29.67
CA LEU A 107 -0.83 -27.31 -28.90
C LEU A 107 -1.94 -28.02 -28.12
N ASP A 108 -1.92 -27.93 -26.80
CA ASP A 108 -3.09 -28.17 -25.97
C ASP A 108 -3.64 -26.84 -25.43
N VAL A 109 -4.90 -26.58 -25.76
CA VAL A 109 -5.64 -25.34 -25.52
C VAL A 109 -6.29 -25.44 -24.14
N ARG A 110 -5.48 -25.27 -23.09
CA ARG A 110 -5.93 -24.90 -21.75
C ARG A 110 -4.87 -24.01 -21.12
N ALA A 111 -5.07 -22.70 -21.14
CA ALA A 111 -4.18 -21.75 -20.46
C ALA A 111 -4.64 -21.57 -19.01
N PRO A 112 -3.93 -22.10 -18.00
CA PRO A 112 -4.02 -21.57 -16.66
C PRO A 112 -3.22 -20.26 -16.58
N VAL A 113 -3.74 -19.33 -15.79
CA VAL A 113 -3.06 -18.11 -15.33
C VAL A 113 -1.62 -18.45 -14.96
N LEU A 114 -0.67 -17.76 -15.61
CA LEU A 114 0.78 -17.93 -15.47
C LEU A 114 1.20 -17.98 -14.00
N SER A 115 1.33 -19.19 -13.49
CA SER A 115 2.12 -19.50 -12.31
C SER A 115 3.56 -19.44 -12.78
N ALA A 116 4.32 -18.43 -12.37
CA ALA A 116 5.77 -18.47 -12.52
C ALA A 116 6.27 -19.78 -11.91
N PRO A 117 7.18 -20.52 -12.58
CA PRO A 117 7.71 -21.76 -12.02
C PRO A 117 8.33 -21.42 -10.66
N ALA A 118 7.97 -22.23 -9.66
CA ALA A 118 8.68 -22.21 -8.39
C ALA A 118 10.15 -22.46 -8.71
N MET A 119 11.01 -21.46 -8.45
CA MET A 119 12.45 -21.67 -8.37
C MET A 119 12.66 -22.88 -7.46
N GLY A 120 13.37 -23.89 -7.96
CA GLY A 120 13.79 -25.03 -7.16
C GLY A 120 14.57 -24.56 -5.92
N PRO A 121 14.80 -25.44 -4.93
CA PRO A 121 15.60 -25.08 -3.79
C PRO A 121 17.01 -24.73 -4.28
N ASP A 122 17.34 -23.43 -4.32
CA ASP A 122 18.72 -22.97 -4.36
C ASP A 122 19.38 -23.52 -3.10
N THR A 123 20.04 -24.66 -3.22
CA THR A 123 21.02 -25.17 -2.26
C THR A 123 22.34 -24.40 -2.42
N GLY A 124 22.23 -23.08 -2.40
CA GLY A 124 23.32 -22.12 -2.40
C GLY A 124 23.00 -21.10 -1.31
N GLU A 125 23.57 -21.33 -0.13
CA GLU A 125 23.52 -20.43 1.00
C GLU A 125 23.89 -18.99 0.59
N ASN A 126 22.88 -18.14 0.41
CA ASN A 126 23.03 -16.73 0.76
C ASN A 126 22.78 -16.59 2.27
N LEU A 127 23.60 -17.30 3.05
CA LEU A 127 23.96 -16.80 4.36
C LEU A 127 24.57 -15.41 4.11
N PRO A 128 24.20 -14.37 4.87
CA PRO A 128 24.99 -13.15 4.86
C PRO A 128 26.44 -13.58 5.04
N SER A 129 27.36 -13.08 4.19
CA SER A 129 28.78 -13.32 4.40
C SER A 129 29.08 -13.07 5.87
N VAL A 130 29.90 -13.92 6.49
CA VAL A 130 30.21 -13.81 7.93
C VAL A 130 30.63 -12.36 8.27
N GLU A 131 31.24 -11.66 7.32
CA GLU A 131 31.54 -10.23 7.36
C GLU A 131 30.29 -9.32 7.34
N GLY A 132 29.29 -9.56 6.50
CA GLY A 132 28.03 -8.79 6.48
C GLY A 132 27.18 -8.97 7.73
N ALA A 133 27.12 -10.19 8.28
CA ALA A 133 26.46 -10.47 9.55
C ALA A 133 27.21 -9.88 10.75
N ALA A 134 28.55 -9.93 10.74
CA ALA A 134 29.39 -9.28 11.73
C ALA A 134 29.28 -7.75 11.66
N HIS A 135 29.22 -7.16 10.45
CA HIS A 135 29.05 -5.71 10.27
C HIS A 135 27.65 -5.22 10.73
N GLU A 136 26.61 -6.04 10.58
CA GLU A 136 25.26 -5.75 11.08
C GLU A 136 25.15 -5.95 12.61
N GLN A 137 26.05 -6.73 13.21
CA GLN A 137 26.24 -6.83 14.67
C GLN A 137 27.10 -5.69 15.26
N LEU A 138 28.10 -5.21 14.54
CA LEU A 138 29.02 -4.15 14.97
C LEU A 138 28.41 -2.74 14.91
N CYS A 139 27.42 -2.50 14.04
CA CYS A 139 26.75 -1.19 13.90
C CYS A 139 25.52 -1.01 14.81
N GLN A 140 25.38 -1.80 15.88
CA GLN A 140 24.16 -1.81 16.70
C GLN A 140 24.14 -0.67 17.71
N GLY A 141 23.70 0.50 17.23
CA GLY A 141 23.18 1.55 18.10
C GLY A 141 22.03 1.06 19.01
N PRO A 142 21.57 1.90 19.95
CA PRO A 142 20.54 1.50 20.92
C PRO A 142 19.27 0.99 20.21
N ARG A 143 18.82 -0.21 20.60
CA ARG A 143 17.63 -0.84 20.01
C ARG A 143 16.34 -0.34 20.68
N LEU A 144 15.24 -0.39 19.92
CA LEU A 144 13.91 -0.05 20.38
C LEU A 144 13.36 -1.11 21.34
N THR A 145 12.84 -0.66 22.48
CA THR A 145 12.16 -1.49 23.47
C THR A 145 10.72 -1.78 23.04
N LEU A 146 10.00 -2.62 23.81
CA LEU A 146 8.58 -2.85 23.60
C LEU A 146 7.76 -1.56 23.74
N ILE A 147 8.11 -0.68 24.69
CA ILE A 147 7.43 0.60 24.89
C ILE A 147 7.65 1.49 23.66
N ASP A 148 8.90 1.64 23.21
CA ASP A 148 9.21 2.40 22.01
C ASP A 148 8.41 1.88 20.80
N ALA A 149 8.44 0.56 20.55
CA ALA A 149 7.74 -0.04 19.43
C ALA A 149 6.22 0.14 19.53
N THR A 150 5.64 0.02 20.73
CA THR A 150 4.19 0.20 20.96
C THR A 150 3.78 1.64 20.71
N LEU A 151 4.53 2.62 21.26
CA LEU A 151 4.26 4.04 21.04
C LEU A 151 4.47 4.45 19.59
N MET A 152 5.44 3.87 18.88
CA MET A 152 5.60 4.05 17.43
C MET A 152 4.43 3.47 16.64
N VAL A 153 3.90 2.30 17.01
CA VAL A 153 2.68 1.74 16.40
C VAL A 153 1.50 2.68 16.63
N MET A 154 1.27 3.10 17.88
CA MET A 154 0.19 4.02 18.21
C MET A 154 0.37 5.35 17.47
N GLY A 155 1.60 5.86 17.39
CA GLY A 155 1.94 7.11 16.74
C GLY A 155 1.81 7.11 15.22
N GLY A 156 1.99 5.94 14.59
CA GLY A 156 1.76 5.74 13.16
C GLY A 156 0.27 5.75 12.81
N VAL A 157 -0.60 5.31 13.73
CA VAL A 157 -2.05 5.28 13.53
C VAL A 157 -2.73 6.56 14.01
N LEU A 158 -2.43 6.99 15.24
CA LEU A 158 -2.96 8.19 15.87
C LEU A 158 -2.29 9.44 15.26
N GLY A 159 -2.78 9.79 14.07
CA GLY A 159 -2.33 10.91 13.27
C GLY A 159 -3.36 12.02 13.17
N VAL A 160 -3.37 12.68 12.01
CA VAL A 160 -4.26 13.82 11.72
C VAL A 160 -5.68 13.38 11.31
N GLY A 161 -5.83 12.13 10.84
CA GLY A 161 -7.09 11.57 10.32
C GLY A 161 -8.28 11.74 11.26
N ILE A 162 -8.09 11.45 12.56
CA ILE A 162 -9.15 11.50 13.56
C ILE A 162 -9.77 12.90 13.76
N PHE A 163 -9.12 13.96 13.26
CA PHE A 163 -9.63 15.33 13.36
C PHE A 163 -10.53 15.74 12.18
N PHE A 164 -10.67 14.91 11.14
CA PHE A 164 -11.51 15.22 9.98
C PHE A 164 -12.36 14.03 9.51
N THR A 165 -11.86 12.80 9.61
CA THR A 165 -12.61 11.61 9.16
C THR A 165 -13.91 11.35 9.92
N PRO A 166 -14.06 11.68 11.22
CA PRO A 166 -15.36 11.54 11.89
C PRO A 166 -16.48 12.34 11.21
N GLN A 167 -16.21 13.53 10.68
CA GLN A 167 -17.21 14.31 9.96
C GLN A 167 -17.71 13.56 8.72
N ALA A 168 -16.79 13.00 7.91
CA ALA A 168 -17.15 12.24 6.71
C ALA A 168 -17.96 10.97 7.05
N VAL A 169 -17.61 10.27 8.14
CA VAL A 169 -18.36 9.10 8.60
C VAL A 169 -19.75 9.49 9.11
N ALA A 170 -19.86 10.59 9.85
CA ALA A 170 -21.13 11.10 10.37
C ALA A 170 -22.08 11.53 9.24
N ALA A 171 -21.55 12.13 8.18
CA ALA A 171 -22.32 12.51 6.99
C ALA A 171 -22.91 11.30 6.24
N LEU A 172 -22.19 10.16 6.22
CA LEU A 172 -22.63 8.93 5.55
C LEU A 172 -23.55 8.05 6.41
N LEU A 173 -23.37 8.11 7.74
CA LEU A 173 -24.09 7.32 8.73
C LEU A 173 -24.77 8.23 9.75
N PRO A 174 -25.92 8.86 9.40
CA PRO A 174 -26.67 9.75 10.27
C PRO A 174 -27.45 8.99 11.36
N HIS A 175 -26.80 8.04 12.04
CA HIS A 175 -27.33 7.34 13.22
C HIS A 175 -26.19 7.08 14.22
N PRO A 176 -26.28 7.51 15.50
CA PRO A 176 -25.16 7.43 16.45
C PRO A 176 -24.60 6.01 16.64
N GLY A 177 -25.47 5.01 16.74
CA GLY A 177 -25.05 3.61 16.86
C GLY A 177 -24.41 3.06 15.58
N ALA A 178 -24.80 3.56 14.41
CA ALA A 178 -24.22 3.13 13.14
C ALA A 178 -22.83 3.76 12.96
N PHE A 179 -22.70 5.04 13.31
CA PHE A 179 -21.44 5.77 13.37
C PHE A 179 -20.44 5.10 14.31
N LEU A 180 -20.80 4.81 15.56
CA LEU A 180 -19.90 4.12 16.50
C LEU A 180 -19.62 2.67 16.06
N GLY A 181 -20.63 1.98 15.53
CA GLY A 181 -20.49 0.63 14.97
C GLY A 181 -19.49 0.57 13.82
N ALA A 182 -19.48 1.59 12.95
CA ALA A 182 -18.49 1.73 11.88
C ALA A 182 -17.05 1.78 12.41
N TRP A 183 -16.78 2.60 13.43
CA TRP A 183 -15.46 2.65 14.08
C TRP A 183 -15.08 1.34 14.78
N ALA A 184 -16.05 0.67 15.41
CA ALA A 184 -15.82 -0.63 16.05
C ALA A 184 -15.48 -1.71 15.01
N ILE A 185 -16.23 -1.78 13.90
CA ILE A 185 -15.96 -2.70 12.78
C ILE A 185 -14.59 -2.42 12.17
N GLY A 186 -14.27 -1.15 11.92
CA GLY A 186 -12.94 -0.73 11.48
C GLY A 186 -11.84 -1.19 12.43
N GLY A 187 -12.06 -1.07 13.74
CA GLY A 187 -11.14 -1.57 14.75
C GLY A 187 -10.91 -3.08 14.68
N VAL A 188 -11.98 -3.87 14.47
CA VAL A 188 -11.86 -5.33 14.27
C VAL A 188 -11.04 -5.65 13.01
N VAL A 189 -11.27 -4.92 11.91
CA VAL A 189 -10.48 -5.07 10.67
C VAL A 189 -9.01 -4.71 10.91
N ALA A 190 -8.73 -3.60 11.60
CA ALA A 190 -7.38 -3.16 11.91
C ALA A 190 -6.65 -4.16 12.81
N LEU A 191 -7.32 -4.71 13.82
CA LEU A 191 -6.75 -5.76 14.67
C LEU A 191 -6.48 -7.05 13.87
N SER A 192 -7.36 -7.40 12.95
CA SER A 192 -7.18 -8.56 12.05
C SER A 192 -5.97 -8.38 11.13
N GLY A 193 -5.78 -7.17 10.60
CA GLY A 193 -4.57 -6.79 9.87
C GLY A 193 -3.34 -6.85 10.76
N GLY A 194 -3.38 -6.24 11.94
CA GLY A 194 -2.30 -6.27 12.93
C GLY A 194 -1.84 -7.66 13.30
N LEU A 195 -2.78 -8.59 13.51
CA LEU A 195 -2.51 -10.00 13.79
C LEU A 195 -1.85 -10.71 12.59
N THR A 196 -2.26 -10.36 11.38
CA THR A 196 -1.67 -10.88 10.14
C THR A 196 -0.22 -10.39 9.99
N PHE A 197 0.01 -9.09 10.17
CA PHE A 197 1.35 -8.50 10.18
C PHE A 197 2.22 -9.04 11.31
N ALA A 198 1.65 -9.30 12.49
CA ALA A 198 2.38 -9.84 13.64
C ALA A 198 2.97 -11.22 13.35
N GLU A 199 2.22 -12.13 12.72
CA GLU A 199 2.75 -13.45 12.36
C GLU A 199 3.81 -13.36 11.25
N LEU A 200 3.57 -12.53 10.23
CA LEU A 200 4.55 -12.29 9.15
C LEU A 200 5.85 -11.67 9.70
N ALA A 201 5.77 -10.64 10.54
CA ALA A 201 6.92 -9.99 11.14
C ALA A 201 7.66 -10.90 12.14
N GLY A 202 6.92 -11.74 12.86
CA GLY A 202 7.51 -12.77 13.73
C GLY A 202 8.30 -13.83 12.96
N SER A 203 7.85 -14.15 11.73
CA SER A 203 8.48 -15.16 10.86
C SER A 203 9.62 -14.58 10.02
N PHE A 204 9.52 -13.31 9.62
CA PHE A 204 10.51 -12.60 8.79
C PHE A 204 10.90 -11.25 9.42
N PRO A 205 11.67 -11.25 10.53
CA PRO A 205 12.07 -10.04 11.25
C PRO A 205 13.20 -9.28 10.51
N ARG A 206 12.98 -8.91 9.24
CA ARG A 206 13.98 -8.28 8.36
C ARG A 206 13.60 -6.84 8.05
N ARG A 207 14.59 -6.02 7.71
CA ARG A 207 14.37 -4.66 7.23
C ARG A 207 13.47 -4.70 5.99
N GLY A 208 12.51 -3.79 5.92
CA GLY A 208 11.58 -3.65 4.80
C GLY A 208 10.19 -4.25 5.05
N GLY A 209 10.02 -5.10 6.08
CA GLY A 209 8.71 -5.55 6.55
C GLY A 209 7.82 -6.08 5.43
N ALA A 210 6.74 -5.35 5.12
CA ALA A 210 5.81 -5.66 4.02
C ALA A 210 6.49 -6.00 2.69
N PHE A 211 7.59 -5.32 2.35
CA PHE A 211 8.39 -5.63 1.15
C PHE A 211 8.88 -7.08 1.18
N GLU A 212 9.45 -7.50 2.30
CA GLU A 212 9.99 -8.86 2.48
C GLU A 212 8.87 -9.90 2.53
N PHE A 213 7.72 -9.58 3.11
CA PHE A 213 6.57 -10.51 3.15
C PHE A 213 6.04 -10.80 1.75
N LEU A 214 5.87 -9.76 0.92
CA LEU A 214 5.45 -9.92 -0.47
C LEU A 214 6.50 -10.67 -1.28
N ARG A 215 7.79 -10.37 -1.05
CA ARG A 215 8.90 -11.03 -1.74
C ARG A 215 8.94 -12.53 -1.46
N GLU A 216 8.81 -12.92 -0.19
CA GLU A 216 8.84 -14.33 0.22
C GLU A 216 7.60 -15.11 -0.27
N ALA A 217 6.44 -14.47 -0.38
CA ALA A 217 5.21 -15.12 -0.80
C ALA A 217 5.02 -15.19 -2.33
N PHE A 218 5.34 -14.11 -3.05
CA PHE A 218 5.00 -13.92 -4.46
C PHE A 218 6.19 -13.52 -5.35
N GLY A 219 7.38 -13.36 -4.77
CA GLY A 219 8.59 -13.00 -5.49
C GLY A 219 8.83 -11.49 -5.61
N PRO A 220 9.88 -11.09 -6.35
CA PRO A 220 10.40 -9.71 -6.35
C PRO A 220 9.47 -8.67 -6.97
N PHE A 221 8.54 -9.05 -7.85
CA PHE A 221 7.72 -8.08 -8.58
C PHE A 221 6.71 -7.32 -7.70
N PRO A 222 5.82 -7.98 -6.91
CA PRO A 222 4.92 -7.25 -6.01
C PRO A 222 5.68 -6.48 -4.92
N ALA A 223 6.83 -7.01 -4.46
CA ALA A 223 7.69 -6.32 -3.51
C ALA A 223 8.26 -5.02 -4.12
N PHE A 224 8.74 -5.06 -5.37
CA PHE A 224 9.19 -3.88 -6.09
C PHE A 224 8.08 -2.83 -6.23
N LEU A 225 6.86 -3.24 -6.61
CA LEU A 225 5.73 -2.30 -6.72
C LEU A 225 5.44 -1.60 -5.38
N LEU A 226 5.53 -2.32 -4.26
CA LEU A 226 5.41 -1.71 -2.94
C LEU A 226 6.50 -0.68 -2.68
N GLY A 227 7.77 -0.98 -2.96
CA GLY A 227 8.87 -0.04 -2.79
C GLY A 227 8.76 1.19 -3.71
N TRP A 228 8.37 0.97 -4.96
CA TRP A 228 8.13 2.00 -5.98
C TRP A 228 7.02 2.96 -5.55
N LEU A 229 5.85 2.43 -5.18
CA LEU A 229 4.72 3.25 -4.75
C LEU A 229 4.99 3.93 -3.40
N ALA A 230 5.68 3.25 -2.48
CA ALA A 230 6.05 3.83 -1.18
C ALA A 230 6.92 5.09 -1.34
N LEU A 231 8.01 5.01 -2.11
CA LEU A 231 8.90 6.15 -2.34
C LEU A 231 8.26 7.19 -3.27
N GLY A 232 7.63 6.74 -4.34
CA GLY A 232 7.14 7.60 -5.41
C GLY A 232 5.92 8.42 -5.01
N ALA A 233 5.05 7.91 -4.13
CA ALA A 233 3.77 8.56 -3.90
C ALA A 233 3.16 8.35 -2.49
N ILE A 234 3.16 7.13 -1.93
CA ILE A 234 2.46 6.84 -0.66
C ILE A 234 3.15 7.54 0.52
N SER A 235 4.43 7.22 0.78
CA SER A 235 5.12 7.76 1.96
C SER A 235 5.48 9.23 1.79
N THR A 236 5.93 9.62 0.60
CA THR A 236 6.32 11.00 0.29
C THR A 236 5.10 11.93 0.20
N GLY A 237 3.99 11.46 -0.40
CA GLY A 237 2.71 12.17 -0.38
C GLY A 237 2.15 12.30 1.04
N ALA A 238 2.19 11.24 1.85
CA ALA A 238 1.78 11.32 3.25
C ALA A 238 2.59 12.34 4.05
N ILE A 239 3.93 12.33 3.93
CA ILE A 239 4.80 13.33 4.59
C ILE A 239 4.42 14.74 4.15
N ALA A 240 4.19 14.97 2.86
CA ALA A 240 3.81 16.29 2.34
C ALA A 240 2.43 16.76 2.84
N VAL A 241 1.42 15.89 2.86
CA VAL A 241 0.08 16.20 3.40
C VAL A 241 0.13 16.49 4.90
N ILE A 242 0.89 15.70 5.65
CA ILE A 242 1.05 15.93 7.10
C ILE A 242 1.80 17.25 7.35
N ALA A 243 2.80 17.57 6.52
CA ALA A 243 3.52 18.84 6.61
C ALA A 243 2.64 20.04 6.30
N ASP A 244 1.76 19.95 5.31
CA ASP A 244 0.75 20.97 5.01
C ASP A 244 -0.24 21.16 6.15
N PHE A 245 -0.76 20.06 6.70
CA PHE A 245 -1.63 20.12 7.87
C PHE A 245 -0.92 20.80 9.07
N PHE A 246 0.33 20.42 9.33
CA PHE A 246 1.13 21.02 10.40
C PHE A 246 1.34 22.52 10.15
N ALA A 247 1.74 22.91 8.95
CA ALA A 247 2.01 24.28 8.56
C ALA A 247 0.79 25.19 8.77
N ASN A 248 -0.37 24.78 8.25
CA ASN A 248 -1.62 25.52 8.40
C ASN A 248 -2.07 25.60 9.88
N THR A 249 -1.96 24.48 10.61
CA THR A 249 -2.33 24.46 12.04
C THR A 249 -1.40 25.35 12.87
N ALA A 250 -0.09 25.31 12.61
CA ALA A 250 0.91 26.09 13.34
C ALA A 250 0.83 27.58 13.00
N ALA A 251 0.62 27.95 11.73
CA ALA A 251 0.41 29.33 11.32
C ALA A 251 -0.83 29.95 12.00
N GLY A 252 -1.87 29.15 12.22
CA GLY A 252 -3.07 29.55 12.96
C GLY A 252 -2.91 29.70 14.48
N LEU A 253 -1.72 29.43 15.07
CA LEU A 253 -1.50 29.58 16.52
C LEU A 253 -1.24 31.02 16.95
N HIS A 254 -0.59 31.81 16.10
CA HIS A 254 -0.23 33.19 16.43
C HIS A 254 -0.16 34.05 15.16
N PRO A 255 -0.66 35.29 15.16
CA PRO A 255 -0.67 36.16 13.97
C PRO A 255 0.70 36.36 13.31
N SER A 256 1.79 36.31 14.09
CA SER A 256 3.15 36.44 13.54
C SER A 256 3.60 35.26 12.67
N LEU A 257 2.92 34.11 12.78
CA LEU A 257 3.21 32.91 11.99
C LEU A 257 2.33 32.81 10.74
N ALA A 258 1.27 33.62 10.65
CA ALA A 258 0.44 33.70 9.46
C ALA A 258 1.29 34.11 8.24
N GLY A 259 1.05 33.49 7.10
CA GLY A 259 1.82 33.72 5.87
C GLY A 259 3.18 33.02 5.82
N HIS A 260 3.55 32.25 6.87
CA HIS A 260 4.79 31.48 6.93
C HIS A 260 4.56 29.97 6.81
N GLU A 261 3.39 29.54 6.33
CA GLU A 261 2.99 28.13 6.20
C GLU A 261 4.04 27.33 5.42
N THR A 262 4.48 27.85 4.27
CA THR A 262 5.51 27.22 3.44
C THR A 262 6.81 26.99 4.20
N TRP A 263 7.27 27.99 4.96
CA TRP A 263 8.51 27.87 5.75
C TRP A 263 8.36 26.87 6.89
N LEU A 264 7.21 26.84 7.55
CA LEU A 264 6.92 25.90 8.63
C LEU A 264 6.90 24.45 8.13
N GLY A 265 6.29 24.19 6.96
CA GLY A 265 6.27 22.87 6.34
C GLY A 265 7.64 22.41 5.86
N VAL A 266 8.43 23.30 5.23
CA VAL A 266 9.82 23.00 4.84
C VAL A 266 10.67 22.71 6.08
N LEU A 267 10.55 23.52 7.12
CA LEU A 267 11.28 23.34 8.38
C LEU A 267 10.94 21.99 9.03
N LEU A 268 9.66 21.60 9.01
CA LEU A 268 9.22 20.29 9.50
C LEU A 268 9.91 19.15 8.74
N ILE A 269 9.80 19.11 7.41
CA ILE A 269 10.32 18.00 6.60
C ILE A 269 11.84 17.92 6.74
N CYS A 270 12.55 19.05 6.63
CA CYS A 270 14.00 19.11 6.77
C CYS A 270 14.44 18.77 8.21
N GLY A 271 13.74 19.29 9.21
CA GLY A 271 14.03 19.06 10.62
C GLY A 271 13.85 17.61 11.04
N LEU A 272 12.76 16.95 10.63
CA LEU A 272 12.53 15.53 10.90
C LEU A 272 13.51 14.63 10.12
N THR A 273 13.87 15.02 8.90
CA THR A 273 14.91 14.32 8.12
C THR A 273 16.27 14.40 8.83
N ALA A 274 16.65 15.60 9.31
CA ALA A 274 17.88 15.81 10.06
C ALA A 274 17.88 15.02 11.38
N LEU A 275 16.77 15.05 12.13
CA LEU A 275 16.58 14.26 13.34
C LEU A 275 16.81 12.77 13.05
N HIS A 276 16.19 12.23 12.01
CA HIS A 276 16.32 10.80 11.70
C HIS A 276 17.70 10.42 11.15
N ALA A 277 18.43 11.34 10.51
CA ALA A 277 19.82 11.12 10.12
C ALA A 277 20.76 10.86 11.33
N THR A 278 20.36 11.27 12.55
CA THR A 278 21.06 10.97 13.81
C THR A 278 20.79 9.56 14.36
N GLY A 279 19.82 8.83 13.80
CA GLY A 279 19.53 7.43 14.14
C GLY A 279 18.11 7.18 14.64
N ILE A 280 17.65 5.93 14.52
CA ILE A 280 16.27 5.52 14.80
C ILE A 280 15.84 5.77 16.26
N LYS A 281 16.76 5.63 17.22
CA LYS A 281 16.42 5.76 18.65
C LYS A 281 16.05 7.20 19.01
N HIS A 282 16.73 8.19 18.44
CA HIS A 282 16.39 9.60 18.63
C HIS A 282 15.01 9.91 18.05
N SER A 283 14.71 9.41 16.84
CA SER A 283 13.38 9.53 16.25
C SER A 283 12.30 8.87 17.10
N ALA A 284 12.56 7.66 17.62
CA ALA A 284 11.62 6.99 18.50
C ALA A 284 11.40 7.76 19.81
N LEU A 285 12.45 8.32 20.43
CA LEU A 285 12.30 9.11 21.65
C LEU A 285 11.47 10.38 21.41
N PHE A 286 11.75 11.10 20.32
CA PHE A 286 10.98 12.28 19.93
C PHE A 286 9.51 11.93 19.66
N GLN A 287 9.28 10.85 18.91
CA GLN A 287 7.95 10.32 18.65
C GLN A 287 7.26 9.99 19.97
N ASN A 288 7.90 9.21 20.86
CA ASN A 288 7.31 8.77 22.12
C ASN A 288 6.83 9.97 22.95
N GLY A 289 7.64 11.03 23.01
CA GLY A 289 7.26 12.29 23.66
C GLY A 289 6.00 12.89 23.03
N CYS A 290 5.95 12.98 21.69
CA CYS A 290 4.76 13.43 20.98
C CYS A 290 3.55 12.53 21.30
N MET A 291 3.72 11.21 21.30
CA MET A 291 2.63 10.26 21.55
C MET A 291 2.09 10.37 22.98
N LEU A 292 2.96 10.46 23.98
CA LEU A 292 2.54 10.65 25.38
C LEU A 292 1.80 11.96 25.55
N PHE A 293 2.27 13.05 24.92
CA PHE A 293 1.55 14.31 24.88
C PHE A 293 0.15 14.14 24.26
N LYS A 294 0.04 13.47 23.10
CA LYS A 294 -1.25 13.22 22.44
C LYS A 294 -2.22 12.46 23.34
N VAL A 295 -1.76 11.37 23.98
CA VAL A 295 -2.60 10.58 24.91
C VAL A 295 -3.04 11.44 26.09
N GLY A 296 -2.15 12.26 26.65
CA GLY A 296 -2.48 13.19 27.72
C GLY A 296 -3.53 14.23 27.29
N ALA A 297 -3.34 14.85 26.12
CA ALA A 297 -4.25 15.85 25.58
C ALA A 297 -5.64 15.28 25.28
N ILE A 298 -5.68 14.06 24.73
CA ILE A 298 -6.90 13.31 24.54
C ILE A 298 -7.53 12.98 25.89
N GLY A 299 -6.76 12.56 26.89
CA GLY A 299 -7.26 12.31 28.24
C GLY A 299 -7.97 13.54 28.83
N VAL A 300 -7.41 14.74 28.68
CA VAL A 300 -8.04 16.00 29.08
C VAL A 300 -9.37 16.19 28.34
N LEU A 301 -9.38 16.00 27.02
CA LEU A 301 -10.60 16.16 26.21
C LEU A 301 -11.68 15.14 26.60
N LEU A 302 -11.32 13.87 26.84
CA LEU A 302 -12.25 12.82 27.25
C LEU A 302 -12.84 13.13 28.62
N ILE A 303 -12.03 13.57 29.57
CA ILE A 303 -12.51 13.96 30.91
C ILE A 303 -13.46 15.17 30.79
N ALA A 304 -13.05 16.21 30.07
CA ALA A 304 -13.89 17.40 29.87
C ALA A 304 -15.21 17.07 29.18
N GLY A 305 -15.18 16.29 28.09
CA GLY A 305 -16.35 15.98 27.28
C GLY A 305 -17.27 14.88 27.82
N LEU A 306 -16.74 13.87 28.52
CA LEU A 306 -17.55 12.76 29.04
C LEU A 306 -17.98 12.94 30.49
N VAL A 307 -17.14 13.56 31.32
CA VAL A 307 -17.40 13.70 32.77
C VAL A 307 -18.02 15.05 33.10
N PHE A 308 -17.45 16.14 32.59
CA PHE A 308 -17.85 17.49 32.99
C PHE A 308 -18.87 18.14 32.05
N PHE A 309 -18.86 17.80 30.76
CA PHE A 309 -19.78 18.39 29.80
C PHE A 309 -21.21 17.89 30.04
N GLN A 310 -22.10 18.85 30.27
CA GLN A 310 -23.54 18.62 30.42
C GLN A 310 -24.19 18.69 29.04
N ALA A 311 -24.46 17.52 28.47
CA ALA A 311 -25.14 17.42 27.18
C ALA A 311 -26.59 17.94 27.30
N PRO A 312 -27.09 18.69 26.30
CA PRO A 312 -28.50 19.09 26.26
C PRO A 312 -29.41 17.86 26.35
N THR A 313 -30.39 17.89 27.25
CA THR A 313 -31.34 16.80 27.47
C THR A 313 -32.51 16.79 26.48
N THR A 314 -32.35 17.43 25.33
CA THR A 314 -33.40 17.48 24.30
C THR A 314 -33.69 16.06 23.81
N PRO A 315 -34.95 15.57 23.91
CA PRO A 315 -35.31 14.27 23.38
C PRO A 315 -34.98 14.22 21.89
N GLN A 316 -34.03 13.37 21.51
CA GLN A 316 -33.74 13.15 20.11
C GLN A 316 -34.87 12.31 19.51
N ALA A 317 -35.46 12.80 18.43
CA ALA A 317 -36.40 12.00 17.66
C ALA A 317 -35.72 10.68 17.23
N PRO A 318 -36.43 9.54 17.23
CA PRO A 318 -35.88 8.30 16.73
C PRO A 318 -35.38 8.48 15.30
N VAL A 319 -34.07 8.36 15.09
CA VAL A 319 -33.47 8.45 13.77
C VAL A 319 -33.47 7.03 13.16
N PRO A 320 -33.97 6.84 11.94
CA PRO A 320 -33.96 5.52 11.31
C PRO A 320 -32.53 5.05 11.07
N PHE A 321 -32.33 3.73 11.15
CA PHE A 321 -31.03 3.14 10.85
C PHE A 321 -30.69 3.35 9.35
N PRO A 322 -29.46 3.77 9.01
CA PRO A 322 -29.10 4.07 7.63
C PRO A 322 -29.06 2.78 6.80
N PRO A 323 -29.26 2.89 5.46
CA PRO A 323 -29.11 1.74 4.57
C PRO A 323 -27.73 1.09 4.73
N LEU A 324 -27.70 -0.25 4.79
CA LEU A 324 -26.44 -1.01 4.91
C LEU A 324 -25.46 -0.72 3.77
N ALA A 325 -25.96 -0.29 2.60
CA ALA A 325 -25.16 0.14 1.46
C ALA A 325 -24.28 1.38 1.74
N ASN A 326 -24.53 2.15 2.81
CA ASN A 326 -23.69 3.27 3.20
C ASN A 326 -22.45 2.85 4.00
N PHE A 327 -22.47 1.67 4.63
CA PHE A 327 -21.35 1.21 5.46
C PHE A 327 -20.05 1.06 4.68
N PRO A 328 -20.00 0.43 3.48
CA PRO A 328 -18.75 0.31 2.71
C PRO A 328 -18.08 1.67 2.45
N ARG A 329 -18.87 2.71 2.16
CA ARG A 329 -18.40 4.08 1.92
C ARG A 329 -17.84 4.72 3.17
N ALA A 330 -18.57 4.57 4.28
CA ALA A 330 -18.14 5.05 5.58
C ALA A 330 -16.90 4.30 6.10
N MET A 331 -16.64 3.08 5.63
CA MET A 331 -15.44 2.32 6.01
C MET A 331 -14.17 2.89 5.39
N LEU A 332 -14.23 3.54 4.22
CA LEU A 332 -13.05 4.13 3.58
C LEU A 332 -12.30 5.12 4.51
N PRO A 333 -12.94 6.18 5.05
CA PRO A 333 -12.28 7.11 5.97
C PRO A 333 -11.93 6.49 7.33
N VAL A 334 -12.70 5.50 7.81
CA VAL A 334 -12.39 4.78 9.06
C VAL A 334 -11.12 3.97 8.91
N LEU A 335 -11.02 3.17 7.85
CA LEU A 335 -9.85 2.32 7.58
C LEU A 335 -8.61 3.17 7.26
N PHE A 336 -8.78 4.30 6.58
CA PHE A 336 -7.71 5.30 6.42
C PHE A 336 -7.17 5.76 7.78
N SER A 337 -8.06 6.09 8.73
CA SER A 337 -7.67 6.59 10.05
C SER A 337 -6.99 5.54 10.93
N LEU A 338 -7.27 4.26 10.67
CA LEU A 338 -6.72 3.12 11.40
C LEU A 338 -5.46 2.52 10.75
N GLY A 339 -5.01 3.05 9.61
CA GLY A 339 -3.78 2.65 8.95
C GLY A 339 -2.52 3.19 9.65
N GLY A 340 -1.37 2.58 9.39
CA GLY A 340 -0.05 3.07 9.83
C GLY A 340 0.66 2.18 10.85
N TYR A 341 -0.06 1.25 11.49
CA TYR A 341 0.52 0.29 12.44
C TYR A 341 1.59 -0.60 11.79
N GLN A 342 1.47 -0.88 10.50
CA GLN A 342 2.37 -1.78 9.76
C GLN A 342 3.80 -1.26 9.65
N LEU A 343 4.03 0.05 9.80
CA LEU A 343 5.33 0.70 9.59
C LEU A 343 6.42 0.20 10.55
N ILE A 344 6.05 -0.22 11.77
CA ILE A 344 7.01 -0.79 12.74
C ILE A 344 7.70 -2.05 12.20
N THR A 345 7.03 -2.80 11.31
CA THR A 345 7.58 -4.03 10.74
C THR A 345 8.75 -3.76 9.79
N ALA A 346 8.82 -2.55 9.23
CA ALA A 346 9.86 -2.17 8.28
C ALA A 346 11.23 -2.01 8.95
N ILE A 347 11.25 -1.63 10.22
CA ILE A 347 12.46 -1.38 11.02
C ILE A 347 12.73 -2.51 12.03
N ALA A 348 12.42 -3.76 11.65
CA ALA A 348 12.56 -4.89 12.55
C ALA A 348 13.99 -5.08 13.14
N PRO A 349 15.09 -4.90 12.38
CA PRO A 349 16.44 -5.02 12.93
C PRO A 349 16.75 -4.05 14.08
N GLU A 350 16.10 -2.88 14.08
CA GLU A 350 16.25 -1.85 15.09
C GLU A 350 15.49 -2.15 16.39
N VAL A 351 14.62 -3.15 16.39
CA VAL A 351 13.83 -3.54 17.56
C VAL A 351 14.56 -4.61 18.38
N ARG A 352 14.51 -4.51 19.71
CA ARG A 352 15.04 -5.54 20.62
C ARG A 352 14.16 -6.78 20.56
N GLN A 353 14.74 -7.94 20.27
CA GLN A 353 14.02 -9.22 20.13
C GLN A 353 12.80 -9.11 19.18
N PRO A 354 13.01 -8.76 17.90
CA PRO A 354 11.93 -8.36 17.00
C PRO A 354 10.84 -9.42 16.82
N THR A 355 11.21 -10.70 16.84
CA THR A 355 10.28 -11.84 16.72
C THR A 355 9.22 -11.93 17.82
N ARG A 356 9.47 -11.32 18.99
CA ARG A 356 8.53 -11.27 20.12
C ARG A 356 7.99 -9.87 20.36
N THR A 357 8.82 -8.85 20.20
CA THR A 357 8.48 -7.46 20.51
C THR A 357 7.53 -6.85 19.48
N ILE A 358 7.76 -7.07 18.19
CA ILE A 358 6.91 -6.48 17.13
C ILE A 358 5.49 -7.03 17.19
N PRO A 359 5.24 -8.35 17.31
CA PRO A 359 3.89 -8.89 17.50
C PRO A 359 3.14 -8.27 18.69
N ARG A 360 3.83 -8.13 19.83
CA ARG A 360 3.24 -7.54 21.05
C ARG A 360 2.97 -6.05 20.87
N ALA A 361 3.90 -5.31 20.27
CA ALA A 361 3.74 -3.89 20.00
C ALA A 361 2.56 -3.60 19.06
N LEU A 362 2.38 -4.41 18.00
CA LEU A 362 1.24 -4.31 17.10
C LEU A 362 -0.08 -4.51 17.86
N LEU A 363 -0.18 -5.59 18.64
CA LEU A 363 -1.38 -5.90 19.42
C LEU A 363 -1.73 -4.80 20.42
N LEU A 364 -0.78 -4.41 21.27
CA LEU A 364 -0.99 -3.39 22.30
C LEU A 364 -1.28 -2.03 21.68
N GLY A 365 -0.54 -1.65 20.64
CA GLY A 365 -0.68 -0.36 19.98
C GLY A 365 -2.01 -0.22 19.25
N ILE A 366 -2.41 -1.24 18.48
CA ILE A 366 -3.70 -1.23 17.77
C ILE A 366 -4.87 -1.23 18.77
N ALA A 367 -4.85 -2.10 19.78
CA ALA A 367 -5.91 -2.15 20.79
C ALA A 367 -6.04 -0.81 21.54
N GLY A 368 -4.91 -0.18 21.89
CA GLY A 368 -4.90 1.14 22.53
C GLY A 368 -5.51 2.22 21.65
N VAL A 369 -5.17 2.26 20.35
CA VAL A 369 -5.73 3.25 19.42
C VAL A 369 -7.22 3.02 19.16
N ILE A 370 -7.67 1.77 19.03
CA ILE A 370 -9.11 1.45 18.90
C ILE A 370 -9.89 1.99 20.10
N ALA A 371 -9.41 1.75 21.32
CA ALA A 371 -10.05 2.26 22.52
C ALA A 371 -10.10 3.80 22.51
N ILE A 372 -8.99 4.46 22.18
CA ILE A 372 -8.92 5.92 22.08
C ILE A 372 -9.90 6.45 21.04
N TYR A 373 -9.95 5.86 19.84
CA TYR A 373 -10.82 6.33 18.76
C TYR A 373 -12.30 6.13 19.10
N LEU A 374 -12.69 5.02 19.73
CA LEU A 374 -14.07 4.83 20.16
C LEU A 374 -14.47 5.85 21.22
N LEU A 375 -13.61 6.12 22.20
CA LEU A 375 -13.86 7.14 23.24
C LEU A 375 -13.91 8.55 22.67
N LEU A 376 -13.02 8.89 21.74
CA LEU A 376 -13.04 10.19 21.04
C LEU A 376 -14.32 10.34 20.23
N ASN A 377 -14.71 9.32 19.46
CA ASN A 377 -15.94 9.36 18.68
C ASN A 377 -17.20 9.48 19.54
N LEU A 378 -17.24 8.79 20.68
CA LEU A 378 -18.30 9.00 21.68
C LEU A 378 -18.31 10.44 22.21
N THR A 379 -17.12 11.03 22.45
CA THR A 379 -16.97 12.40 22.92
C THR A 379 -17.44 13.42 21.88
N TRP A 380 -17.09 13.23 20.59
CA TRP A 380 -17.57 14.06 19.49
C TRP A 380 -19.10 14.09 19.46
N LEU A 381 -19.74 12.91 19.52
CA LEU A 381 -21.19 12.80 19.52
C LEU A 381 -21.84 13.47 20.72
N ARG A 382 -21.27 13.28 21.92
CA ARG A 382 -21.83 13.85 23.16
C ARG A 382 -21.76 15.37 23.18
N VAL A 383 -20.67 15.96 22.69
CA VAL A 383 -20.44 17.40 22.78
C VAL A 383 -21.07 18.18 21.62
N LEU A 384 -20.96 17.66 20.39
CA LEU A 384 -21.41 18.36 19.20
C LEU A 384 -22.79 17.90 18.73
N GLY A 385 -23.14 16.64 18.96
CA GLY A 385 -24.25 15.99 18.28
C GLY A 385 -23.86 15.55 16.86
N LEU A 386 -24.57 14.55 16.34
CA LEU A 386 -24.22 13.92 15.06
C LEU A 386 -24.43 14.86 13.86
N GLU A 387 -25.47 15.68 13.90
CA GLU A 387 -25.79 16.62 12.81
C GLU A 387 -24.72 17.70 12.66
N THR A 388 -24.34 18.35 13.76
CA THR A 388 -23.25 19.34 13.76
C THR A 388 -21.94 18.70 13.34
N LEU A 389 -21.63 17.50 13.85
CA LEU A 389 -20.42 16.77 13.45
C LEU A 389 -20.41 16.47 11.95
N ALA A 390 -21.54 16.11 11.35
CA ALA A 390 -21.64 15.79 9.92
C ALA A 390 -21.47 17.02 9.02
N GLN A 391 -21.78 18.22 9.51
CA GLN A 391 -21.76 19.45 8.71
C GLN A 391 -20.47 20.27 8.87
N ASP A 392 -19.70 20.02 9.93
CA ASP A 392 -18.56 20.85 10.30
C ASP A 392 -17.19 20.17 10.03
N PRO A 393 -16.49 20.53 8.94
CA PRO A 393 -15.14 20.01 8.68
C PRO A 393 -14.09 20.53 9.69
N GLY A 394 -14.39 21.59 10.44
CA GLY A 394 -13.54 22.19 11.47
C GLY A 394 -13.89 21.76 12.90
N PHE A 395 -14.67 20.68 13.07
CA PHE A 395 -15.25 20.29 14.37
C PHE A 395 -14.24 20.12 15.51
N ALA A 396 -13.02 19.72 15.16
CA ALA A 396 -11.96 19.50 16.14
C ALA A 396 -11.60 20.79 16.89
N ALA A 397 -11.55 21.95 16.24
CA ALA A 397 -11.26 23.22 16.92
C ALA A 397 -12.47 23.68 17.77
N GLN A 398 -13.69 23.51 17.24
CA GLN A 398 -14.92 23.91 17.93
C GLN A 398 -15.15 23.14 19.22
N ILE A 399 -14.79 21.84 19.28
CA ILE A 399 -14.98 21.07 20.51
C ILE A 399 -14.16 21.67 21.66
N GLY A 400 -12.96 22.18 21.36
CA GLY A 400 -12.06 22.74 22.37
C GLY A 400 -12.71 23.94 23.02
N GLN A 401 -13.28 24.82 22.19
CA GLN A 401 -14.03 25.97 22.68
C GLN A 401 -15.24 25.56 23.53
N ARG A 402 -16.01 24.56 23.09
CA ARG A 402 -17.22 24.10 23.82
C ARG A 402 -16.93 23.37 25.13
N THR A 403 -15.77 22.71 25.25
CA THR A 403 -15.43 21.88 26.42
C THR A 403 -14.49 22.56 27.40
N LEU A 404 -13.53 23.35 26.89
CA LEU A 404 -12.43 23.94 27.67
C LEU A 404 -12.45 25.48 27.63
N GLY A 405 -13.47 26.09 27.01
CA GLY A 405 -13.61 27.54 26.90
C GLY A 405 -12.63 28.18 25.90
N PRO A 406 -12.37 29.50 25.98
CA PRO A 406 -11.57 30.23 24.99
C PRO A 406 -10.15 29.68 24.77
N ALA A 407 -9.50 29.17 25.82
CA ALA A 407 -8.17 28.56 25.71
C ALA A 407 -8.19 27.16 25.05
N GLY A 408 -9.36 26.53 24.97
CA GLY A 408 -9.55 25.18 24.44
C GLY A 408 -9.26 25.06 22.95
N GLU A 409 -9.60 26.09 22.17
CA GLU A 409 -9.29 26.12 20.73
C GLU A 409 -7.78 26.09 20.50
N THR A 410 -7.04 26.97 21.18
CA THR A 410 -5.57 27.02 21.10
C THR A 410 -4.95 25.70 21.57
N PHE A 411 -5.44 25.14 22.68
CA PHE A 411 -4.98 23.85 23.19
C PHE A 411 -5.14 22.72 22.16
N LEU A 412 -6.28 22.65 21.48
CA LEU A 412 -6.50 21.64 20.46
C LEU A 412 -5.68 21.88 19.19
N ARG A 413 -5.51 23.13 18.74
CA ARG A 413 -4.60 23.45 17.63
C ARG A 413 -3.16 23.02 17.94
N VAL A 414 -2.65 23.32 19.14
CA VAL A 414 -1.32 22.84 19.58
C VAL A 414 -1.26 21.31 19.58
N SER A 415 -2.31 20.66 20.08
CA SER A 415 -2.40 19.19 20.12
C SER A 415 -2.44 18.56 18.72
N MET A 416 -3.14 19.19 17.78
CA MET A 416 -3.19 18.79 16.37
C MET A 416 -1.82 18.95 15.70
N ALA A 417 -1.12 20.06 15.93
CA ALA A 417 0.22 20.30 15.40
C ALA A 417 1.24 19.27 15.95
N ILE A 418 1.22 18.99 17.25
CA ILE A 418 2.04 17.93 17.86
C ILE A 418 1.63 16.55 17.33
N SER A 419 0.34 16.36 17.02
CA SER A 419 -0.11 15.12 16.38
C SER A 419 0.53 14.91 15.01
N ALA A 420 0.52 15.95 14.17
CA ALA A 420 1.15 15.95 12.86
C ALA A 420 2.67 15.67 12.94
N LEU A 421 3.37 16.35 13.86
CA LEU A 421 4.80 16.09 14.16
C LEU A 421 5.06 14.61 14.47
N GLY A 422 4.27 14.04 15.38
CA GLY A 422 4.45 12.66 15.83
C GLY A 422 4.24 11.63 14.72
N VAL A 423 3.19 11.77 13.90
CA VAL A 423 2.93 10.81 12.80
C VAL A 423 3.91 11.00 11.65
N CYS A 424 4.28 12.23 11.31
CA CYS A 424 5.31 12.52 10.30
C CYS A 424 6.66 11.93 10.69
N THR A 425 7.00 11.96 11.98
CA THR A 425 8.22 11.32 12.51
C THR A 425 8.22 9.83 12.25
N VAL A 426 7.11 9.12 12.50
CA VAL A 426 7.01 7.67 12.25
C VAL A 426 7.23 7.38 10.77
N VAL A 427 6.44 8.00 9.89
CA VAL A 427 6.52 7.76 8.43
C VAL A 427 7.93 8.07 7.90
N THR A 428 8.48 9.23 8.25
CA THR A 428 9.82 9.65 7.82
C THR A 428 10.90 8.67 8.27
N ALA A 429 10.79 8.12 9.48
CA ALA A 429 11.76 7.21 10.07
C ALA A 429 11.67 5.76 9.56
N THR A 430 10.46 5.28 9.21
CA THR A 430 10.25 3.86 8.89
C THR A 430 10.26 3.57 7.41
N SER A 431 9.65 4.44 6.59
CA SER A 431 9.49 4.23 5.15
C SER A 431 10.81 4.02 4.39
N PRO A 432 11.96 4.59 4.82
CA PRO A 432 13.25 4.26 4.23
C PRO A 432 13.63 2.80 4.15
N SER A 433 13.12 2.00 5.08
CA SER A 433 13.41 0.58 5.08
C SER A 433 12.84 -0.16 3.87
N PHE A 434 11.75 0.32 3.25
CA PHE A 434 11.19 -0.31 2.05
C PHE A 434 12.15 -0.22 0.86
N TYR A 435 12.69 0.97 0.61
CA TYR A 435 13.58 1.18 -0.52
C TYR A 435 15.05 0.80 -0.23
N VAL A 436 15.47 0.74 1.04
CA VAL A 436 16.71 0.05 1.44
C VAL A 436 16.61 -1.44 1.12
N ALA A 437 15.50 -2.10 1.49
CA ALA A 437 15.29 -3.52 1.17
C ALA A 437 15.26 -3.75 -0.34
N MET A 438 14.55 -2.89 -1.09
CA MET A 438 14.52 -2.91 -2.55
C MET A 438 15.94 -2.79 -3.18
N ALA A 439 16.77 -1.88 -2.68
CA ALA A 439 18.15 -1.70 -3.14
C ALA A 439 19.05 -2.90 -2.79
N ARG A 440 18.91 -3.48 -1.60
CA ARG A 440 19.66 -4.67 -1.17
C ARG A 440 19.34 -5.90 -2.02
N GLN A 441 18.13 -5.99 -2.57
CA GLN A 441 17.74 -7.04 -3.52
C GLN A 441 18.18 -6.77 -4.97
N GLY A 442 18.98 -5.72 -5.22
CA GLY A 442 19.41 -5.36 -6.58
C GLY A 442 18.29 -4.78 -7.45
N LEU A 443 17.14 -4.46 -6.87
CA LEU A 443 15.97 -3.92 -7.57
C LEU A 443 15.92 -2.38 -7.54
N PHE A 444 17.00 -1.75 -7.04
CA PHE A 444 17.15 -0.30 -7.03
C PHE A 444 18.63 0.08 -6.93
N PHE A 445 18.94 1.37 -6.99
CA PHE A 445 20.31 1.88 -6.88
C PHE A 445 20.98 1.41 -5.59
N ARG A 446 22.14 0.74 -5.70
CA ARG A 446 22.91 0.21 -4.56
C ARG A 446 23.22 1.24 -3.46
N SER A 447 23.33 2.52 -3.84
CA SER A 447 23.57 3.62 -2.90
C SER A 447 22.48 3.78 -1.84
N PHE A 448 21.24 3.39 -2.13
CA PHE A 448 20.11 3.43 -1.18
C PHE A 448 20.20 2.32 -0.13
N GLY A 449 20.91 1.23 -0.42
CA GLY A 449 21.12 0.12 0.52
C GLY A 449 22.16 0.41 1.61
N ARG A 450 22.92 1.51 1.48
CA ARG A 450 24.01 1.89 2.39
C ARG A 450 23.47 2.55 3.66
N LEU A 451 23.94 2.09 4.81
CA LEU A 451 23.66 2.68 6.12
C LEU A 451 24.86 3.49 6.60
N ARG A 452 24.61 4.62 7.27
CA ARG A 452 25.67 5.42 7.89
C ARG A 452 26.25 4.66 9.08
N ALA A 453 27.58 4.49 9.11
CA ALA A 453 28.25 3.71 10.16
C ALA A 453 27.98 4.24 11.59
N SER A 454 27.88 5.56 11.76
CA SER A 454 27.70 6.16 13.09
C SER A 454 26.28 6.07 13.66
N SER A 455 25.24 6.16 12.81
CA SER A 455 23.84 6.23 13.26
C SER A 455 22.95 5.09 12.78
N GLY A 456 23.43 4.25 11.87
CA GLY A 456 22.62 3.23 11.19
C GLY A 456 21.59 3.79 10.21
N ALA A 457 21.53 5.11 10.02
CA ALA A 457 20.51 5.75 9.18
C ALA A 457 20.80 5.60 7.67
N PRO A 458 19.80 5.29 6.83
CA PRO A 458 19.96 5.20 5.38
C PRO A 458 19.92 6.60 4.72
N LEU A 459 21.01 7.37 4.82
CA LEU A 459 21.02 8.80 4.48
C LEU A 459 20.56 9.12 3.05
N ASN A 460 21.08 8.43 2.04
CA ASN A 460 20.68 8.67 0.63
C ASN A 460 19.19 8.45 0.41
N ALA A 461 18.68 7.42 1.08
CA ALA A 461 17.32 6.98 1.04
C ALA A 461 16.39 8.02 1.71
N LEU A 462 16.83 8.59 2.84
CA LEU A 462 16.15 9.68 3.53
C LEU A 462 16.13 10.98 2.72
N LEU A 463 17.28 11.38 2.17
CA LEU A 463 17.38 12.62 1.40
C LEU A 463 16.53 12.58 0.14
N CYS A 464 16.47 11.44 -0.55
CA CYS A 464 15.60 11.27 -1.71
C CYS A 464 14.11 11.36 -1.33
N GLN A 465 13.68 10.69 -0.25
CA GLN A 465 12.32 10.81 0.28
C GLN A 465 11.98 12.25 0.65
N ALA A 466 12.88 12.94 1.36
CA ALA A 466 12.69 14.34 1.73
C ALA A 466 12.57 15.25 0.51
N ALA A 467 13.40 15.04 -0.52
CA ALA A 467 13.34 15.82 -1.75
C ALA A 467 12.01 15.65 -2.51
N ILE A 468 11.52 14.41 -2.63
CA ILE A 468 10.22 14.14 -3.27
C ILE A 468 9.07 14.70 -2.43
N ALA A 469 9.10 14.52 -1.10
CA ALA A 469 8.09 15.08 -0.21
C ALA A 469 8.06 16.62 -0.24
N LEU A 470 9.23 17.27 -0.27
CA LEU A 470 9.32 18.73 -0.46
C LEU A 470 8.76 19.16 -1.80
N ALA A 471 9.02 18.42 -2.88
CA ALA A 471 8.45 18.73 -4.19
C ALA A 471 6.91 18.64 -4.15
N TYR A 472 6.34 17.59 -3.56
CA TYR A 472 4.88 17.49 -3.41
C TYR A 472 4.27 18.59 -2.56
N PHE A 473 4.95 18.95 -1.46
CA PHE A 473 4.53 20.03 -0.57
C PHE A 473 4.55 21.38 -1.30
N LEU A 474 5.66 21.74 -1.95
CA LEU A 474 5.85 23.05 -2.59
C LEU A 474 5.02 23.22 -3.87
N LEU A 475 4.74 22.14 -4.59
CA LEU A 475 3.94 22.18 -5.82
C LEU A 475 2.42 22.10 -5.58
N GLY A 476 1.98 21.91 -4.33
CA GLY A 476 0.55 21.89 -3.96
C GLY A 476 -0.23 20.65 -4.41
N GLY A 477 0.45 19.56 -4.78
CA GLY A 477 -0.17 18.32 -5.30
C GLY A 477 -0.23 17.16 -4.30
N ALA A 478 0.08 17.40 -3.03
CA ALA A 478 0.27 16.37 -2.02
C ALA A 478 -1.00 15.55 -1.70
N SER A 479 -2.15 16.22 -1.56
CA SER A 479 -3.43 15.56 -1.29
C SER A 479 -3.88 14.71 -2.48
N GLU A 480 -3.78 15.29 -3.68
CA GLU A 480 -4.16 14.63 -4.93
C GLU A 480 -3.29 13.39 -5.20
N ILE A 481 -1.97 13.48 -5.04
CA ILE A 481 -1.10 12.32 -5.25
C ILE A 481 -1.39 11.20 -4.24
N LEU A 482 -1.65 11.56 -2.98
CA LEU A 482 -1.95 10.60 -1.93
C LEU A 482 -3.27 9.88 -2.22
N GLU A 483 -4.32 10.60 -2.60
CA GLU A 483 -5.62 10.03 -2.97
C GLU A 483 -5.49 9.04 -4.14
N ARG A 484 -4.68 9.38 -5.15
CA ARG A 484 -4.40 8.50 -6.31
C ARG A 484 -3.68 7.21 -5.94
N THR A 485 -3.06 7.13 -4.76
CA THR A 485 -2.36 5.91 -4.31
C THR A 485 -3.21 4.97 -3.47
N VAL A 486 -4.39 5.39 -3.02
CA VAL A 486 -5.27 4.56 -2.20
C VAL A 486 -5.59 3.24 -2.93
N PHE A 487 -6.00 3.32 -4.19
CA PHE A 487 -6.32 2.13 -4.98
C PHE A 487 -5.16 1.10 -5.04
N PRO A 488 -3.95 1.46 -5.52
CA PRO A 488 -2.88 0.48 -5.59
C PRO A 488 -2.31 0.08 -4.23
N GLU A 489 -2.34 0.96 -3.22
CA GLU A 489 -1.94 0.61 -1.85
C GLU A 489 -2.83 -0.50 -1.27
N TRP A 490 -4.15 -0.40 -1.44
CA TRP A 490 -5.07 -1.40 -0.91
C TRP A 490 -5.01 -2.74 -1.66
N ILE A 491 -4.62 -2.75 -2.94
CA ILE A 491 -4.25 -3.98 -3.66
C ILE A 491 -3.06 -4.65 -2.99
N LEU A 492 -1.99 -3.90 -2.67
CA LEU A 492 -0.82 -4.42 -1.99
C LEU A 492 -1.16 -4.93 -0.58
N ASN A 493 -2.05 -4.26 0.14
CA ASN A 493 -2.55 -4.73 1.44
C ASN A 493 -3.35 -6.04 1.33
N ALA A 494 -4.19 -6.19 0.30
CA ALA A 494 -4.87 -7.46 0.03
C ALA A 494 -3.85 -8.58 -0.24
N LEU A 495 -2.81 -8.30 -1.04
CA LEU A 495 -1.70 -9.24 -1.26
C LEU A 495 -0.95 -9.58 0.02
N ILE A 496 -0.74 -8.64 0.95
CA ILE A 496 -0.14 -8.94 2.26
C ILE A 496 -1.01 -9.91 3.04
N GLY A 497 -2.33 -9.74 3.09
CA GLY A 497 -3.22 -10.72 3.72
C GLY A 497 -3.13 -12.11 3.06
N LEU A 498 -3.10 -12.16 1.72
CA LEU A 498 -2.90 -13.39 0.96
C LEU A 498 -1.51 -14.00 1.16
N SER A 499 -0.49 -13.20 1.49
CA SER A 499 0.88 -13.69 1.71
C SER A 499 0.93 -14.66 2.88
N LEU A 500 0.22 -14.36 3.97
CA LEU A 500 0.17 -15.24 5.13
C LEU A 500 -0.56 -16.55 4.82
N LEU A 501 -1.69 -16.47 4.12
CA LEU A 501 -2.46 -17.64 3.66
C LEU A 501 -1.61 -18.55 2.75
N SER A 502 -0.88 -17.94 1.81
CA SER A 502 0.03 -18.64 0.88
C SER A 502 1.19 -19.30 1.62
N LEU A 503 1.88 -18.57 2.49
CA LEU A 503 3.07 -19.05 3.21
C LEU A 503 2.76 -20.15 4.22
N ARG A 504 1.58 -20.14 4.85
CA ARG A 504 1.13 -21.26 5.70
C ARG A 504 0.92 -22.55 4.91
N ARG A 505 0.54 -22.48 3.63
CA ARG A 505 0.38 -23.66 2.76
C ARG A 505 1.71 -24.11 2.14
N ARG A 506 2.52 -23.18 1.65
CA ARG A 506 3.75 -23.48 0.90
C ARG A 506 4.97 -23.77 1.77
N ARG A 507 5.02 -23.21 2.99
CA ARG A 507 6.13 -23.43 3.94
C ARG A 507 5.57 -23.79 5.33
N PRO A 508 4.92 -24.94 5.50
CA PRO A 508 4.29 -25.33 6.77
C PRO A 508 5.30 -25.40 7.92
N ASP A 509 6.54 -25.80 7.65
CA ASP A 509 7.59 -26.00 8.67
C ASP A 509 8.32 -24.71 9.09
N LEU A 510 7.98 -23.57 8.48
CA LEU A 510 8.58 -22.28 8.83
C LEU A 510 8.37 -21.98 10.34
N PRO A 511 9.43 -21.64 11.10
CA PRO A 511 9.29 -21.22 12.48
C PRO A 511 8.40 -19.99 12.59
N ARG A 512 7.33 -20.09 13.40
CA ARG A 512 6.36 -19.01 13.64
C ARG A 512 6.29 -18.72 15.14
N PRO A 513 7.16 -17.84 15.66
CA PRO A 513 7.19 -17.48 17.09
C PRO A 513 5.87 -16.91 17.59
N PHE A 514 5.13 -16.25 16.70
CA PHE A 514 3.76 -15.82 16.91
C PHE A 514 2.89 -16.43 15.81
N LYS A 515 1.72 -16.97 16.19
CA LYS A 515 0.70 -17.45 15.26
C LYS A 515 -0.57 -16.64 15.48
N SER A 516 -1.10 -16.06 14.42
CA SER A 516 -2.38 -15.37 14.42
C SER A 516 -3.47 -16.32 14.95
N PRO A 517 -4.25 -15.90 15.97
CA PRO A 517 -5.33 -16.69 16.52
C PRO A 517 -6.49 -16.83 15.52
N ALA A 518 -7.46 -17.70 15.82
CA ALA A 518 -8.65 -17.92 14.99
C ALA A 518 -8.34 -18.20 13.51
N TRP A 519 -7.27 -18.94 13.23
CA TRP A 519 -6.85 -19.24 11.85
C TRP A 519 -7.94 -19.97 11.05
N PRO A 520 -8.25 -19.58 9.80
CA PRO A 520 -7.71 -18.49 8.98
C PRO A 520 -8.55 -17.19 8.99
N LEU A 521 -9.45 -17.00 9.97
CA LEU A 521 -10.45 -15.94 9.98
C LEU A 521 -9.86 -14.53 9.85
N PHE A 522 -8.87 -14.17 10.68
CA PHE A 522 -8.32 -12.81 10.67
C PHE A 522 -7.61 -12.40 9.37
N PRO A 523 -6.70 -13.21 8.80
CA PRO A 523 -6.12 -12.85 7.50
C PRO A 523 -7.17 -12.83 6.38
N LEU A 524 -8.19 -13.69 6.41
CA LEU A 524 -9.29 -13.61 5.45
C LEU A 524 -10.09 -12.33 5.61
N LEU A 525 -10.45 -11.96 6.85
CA LEU A 525 -11.19 -10.73 7.13
C LEU A 525 -10.41 -9.49 6.68
N TYR A 526 -9.11 -9.44 6.95
CA TYR A 526 -8.25 -8.36 6.48
C TYR A 526 -8.17 -8.30 4.95
N THR A 527 -7.97 -9.43 4.27
CA THR A 527 -7.95 -9.49 2.81
C THR A 527 -9.28 -9.06 2.21
N LEU A 528 -10.40 -9.54 2.75
CA LEU A 528 -11.74 -9.16 2.28
C LEU A 528 -12.00 -7.67 2.45
N ALA A 529 -11.66 -7.11 3.62
CA ALA A 529 -11.78 -5.67 3.85
C ALA A 529 -10.92 -4.85 2.87
N ALA A 530 -9.68 -5.29 2.61
CA ALA A 530 -8.82 -4.63 1.64
C ALA A 530 -9.41 -4.69 0.21
N LEU A 531 -9.96 -5.83 -0.20
CA LEU A 531 -10.64 -5.96 -1.48
C LEU A 531 -11.91 -5.10 -1.55
N THR A 532 -12.65 -4.96 -0.46
CA THR A 532 -13.81 -4.05 -0.40
C THR A 532 -13.38 -2.60 -0.64
N VAL A 533 -12.24 -2.16 -0.07
CA VAL A 533 -11.70 -0.82 -0.33
C VAL A 533 -11.31 -0.66 -1.81
N VAL A 534 -10.64 -1.65 -2.40
CA VAL A 534 -10.27 -1.65 -3.82
C VAL A 534 -11.51 -1.54 -4.71
N ILE A 535 -12.55 -2.34 -4.44
CA ILE A 535 -13.81 -2.30 -5.19
C ILE A 535 -14.53 -0.97 -4.98
N GLY A 536 -14.63 -0.48 -3.74
CA GLY A 536 -15.25 0.80 -3.44
C GLY A 536 -14.58 1.96 -4.18
N ASN A 537 -13.25 1.99 -4.22
CA ASN A 537 -12.50 3.01 -4.95
C ASN A 537 -12.72 2.91 -6.48
N LEU A 538 -12.87 1.70 -7.04
CA LEU A 538 -13.23 1.53 -8.46
C LEU A 538 -14.62 2.04 -8.81
N LEU A 539 -15.58 1.91 -7.88
CA LEU A 539 -16.98 2.26 -8.11
C LEU A 539 -17.27 3.73 -7.81
N GLU A 540 -16.55 4.34 -6.86
CA GLU A 540 -16.91 5.65 -6.31
C GLU A 540 -15.91 6.75 -6.63
N SER A 541 -14.63 6.43 -6.82
CA SER A 541 -13.63 7.45 -7.14
C SER A 541 -13.67 7.79 -8.62
N SER A 542 -13.41 9.07 -8.92
CA SER A 542 -13.29 9.56 -10.29
C SER A 542 -12.22 8.79 -11.05
N TRP A 543 -12.46 8.53 -12.34
CA TRP A 543 -11.48 7.82 -13.18
C TRP A 543 -10.14 8.55 -13.28
N SER A 544 -10.12 9.87 -13.12
CA SER A 544 -8.88 10.65 -12.99
C SER A 544 -8.02 10.19 -11.81
N VAL A 545 -8.62 9.82 -10.68
CA VAL A 545 -7.94 9.36 -9.47
C VAL A 545 -7.49 7.91 -9.63
N THR A 546 -8.43 7.01 -9.89
CA THR A 546 -8.15 5.57 -9.97
C THR A 546 -7.27 5.24 -11.19
N GLY A 547 -7.55 5.86 -12.33
CA GLY A 547 -6.80 5.67 -13.57
C GLY A 547 -5.35 6.13 -13.46
N THR A 548 -5.07 7.25 -12.79
CA THR A 548 -3.70 7.70 -12.55
C THR A 548 -2.97 6.79 -11.55
N GLY A 549 -3.65 6.27 -10.52
CA GLY A 549 -3.10 5.23 -9.64
C GLY A 549 -2.70 3.96 -10.39
N ILE A 550 -3.52 3.52 -11.36
CA ILE A 550 -3.20 2.42 -12.26
C ILE A 550 -1.98 2.75 -13.12
N LEU A 551 -1.92 3.94 -13.71
CA LEU A 551 -0.78 4.38 -14.53
C LEU A 551 0.53 4.45 -13.73
N LEU A 552 0.49 4.95 -12.49
CA LEU A 552 1.64 4.98 -11.58
C LEU A 552 2.14 3.56 -11.27
N THR A 553 1.21 2.62 -11.06
CA THR A 553 1.53 1.21 -10.83
C THR A 553 2.10 0.56 -12.09
N ALA A 554 1.52 0.84 -13.25
CA ALA A 554 1.99 0.36 -14.54
C ALA A 554 3.39 0.90 -14.88
N ALA A 555 3.66 2.17 -14.59
CA ALA A 555 4.99 2.76 -14.73
C ALA A 555 6.02 2.02 -13.87
N GLY A 556 5.67 1.69 -12.62
CA GLY A 556 6.50 0.82 -11.77
C GLY A 556 6.72 -0.55 -12.41
N ALA A 557 5.68 -1.18 -12.92
CA ALA A 557 5.80 -2.49 -13.57
C ALA A 557 6.72 -2.46 -14.80
N LEU A 558 6.69 -1.38 -15.59
CA LEU A 558 7.59 -1.18 -16.72
C LEU A 558 9.04 -0.97 -16.26
N LEU A 559 9.25 -0.18 -15.20
CA LEU A 559 10.58 0.08 -14.63
C LEU A 559 11.19 -1.14 -13.95
N TYR A 560 10.38 -2.11 -13.51
CA TYR A 560 10.89 -3.37 -12.96
C TYR A 560 11.67 -4.20 -14.00
N LEU A 561 11.26 -4.17 -15.27
CA LEU A 561 11.88 -4.98 -16.34
C LEU A 561 13.39 -4.74 -16.52
N PRO A 562 13.90 -3.50 -16.62
CA PRO A 562 15.34 -3.26 -16.72
C PRO A 562 16.10 -3.66 -15.45
N TRP A 563 15.54 -3.43 -14.25
CA TRP A 563 16.18 -3.83 -12.99
C TRP A 563 16.31 -5.36 -12.86
N ARG A 564 15.30 -6.10 -13.32
CA ARG A 564 15.36 -7.57 -13.39
C ARG A 564 16.51 -8.06 -14.28
N ARG A 565 16.71 -7.42 -15.44
CA ARG A 565 17.81 -7.77 -16.37
C ARG A 565 19.18 -7.46 -15.77
N TYR A 566 19.31 -6.31 -15.12
CA TYR A 566 20.57 -5.88 -14.48
C TYR A 566 20.96 -6.75 -13.27
N SER A 567 19.98 -7.19 -12.46
CA SER A 567 20.27 -8.08 -11.33
C SER A 567 20.71 -9.47 -11.78
N HIS A 568 20.23 -9.97 -12.93
CA HIS A 568 20.71 -11.25 -13.47
C HIS A 568 22.16 -11.15 -13.95
N SER A 569 22.58 -10.04 -14.58
CA SER A 569 23.96 -9.89 -15.08
C SER A 569 25.02 -9.69 -13.99
N ILE A 570 24.62 -9.44 -12.75
CA ILE A 570 25.55 -9.32 -11.60
C ILE A 570 25.78 -10.68 -10.91
N ASN A 571 24.80 -11.59 -11.02
CA ASN A 571 24.82 -12.89 -10.35
C ASN A 571 25.25 -14.04 -11.28
N THR A 572 25.40 -13.77 -12.58
CA THR A 572 26.09 -14.61 -13.58
C THR A 572 27.46 -14.03 -13.82
#